data_AF-A0A5S3R7V0-F1
#
_entry.id   AF-A0A5S3R7V0-F1
#
_cell.length_a   1.000
_cell.length_b   1.000
_cell.length_c   1.000
_cell.angle_alpha   90.00
_cell.angle_beta   90.00
_cell.angle_gamma   90.00
#
_symmetry.space_group_name_H-M   'P 1'
#
loop_
_entity.id
_entity.type
_entity.pdbx_description
1 polymer ?
#
loop_
_entity_poly.entity_id
_entity_poly.type
_entity_poly.pdbx_seq_one_letter_code
_entity_poly.pdbx_strand_id
1 'polypeptide(L)' 'MQVINKSDDKTLVVHAGYSEAHLMREALSLYRLRMEALNGKNSEEEKVIGELLHDLMNPDPEKTITE' A
#
# COMPACT_ATOMS: atom_id res chain seq x y z
N MET A 1 -4.02 -10.76 -8.81
CA MET A 1 -4.06 -10.26 -7.41
C MET A 1 -4.75 -11.27 -6.51
N GLN A 2 -4.13 -11.64 -5.39
CA GLN A 2 -4.71 -12.49 -4.34
C GLN A 2 -4.60 -11.75 -2.99
N VAL A 3 -5.62 -11.88 -2.15
CA VAL A 3 -5.63 -11.30 -0.81
C VAL A 3 -5.82 -12.42 0.20
N ILE A 4 -4.91 -12.51 1.16
CA ILE A 4 -4.95 -13.48 2.25
C ILE A 4 -5.19 -12.70 3.54
N ASN A 5 -6.35 -12.93 4.16
CA ASN A 5 -6.67 -12.38 5.47
C ASN A 5 -6.13 -13.33 6.54
N LYS A 6 -5.05 -12.93 7.21
CA LYS A 6 -4.53 -13.61 8.40
C LYS A 6 -5.14 -12.94 9.63
N SER A 7 -6.38 -13.32 9.94
CA SER A 7 -7.16 -12.69 11.03
C SER A 7 -6.51 -12.86 12.41
N ASP A 8 -5.80 -13.97 12.63
CA ASP A 8 -5.06 -14.23 13.88
C ASP A 8 -3.93 -13.21 14.08
N ASP A 9 -3.25 -12.83 13.00
CA ASP A 9 -2.16 -11.84 13.01
C ASP A 9 -2.67 -10.41 12.74
N LYS A 10 -4.00 -10.21 12.62
CA LYS A 10 -4.63 -8.95 12.19
C LYS A 10 -3.98 -8.31 10.96
N THR A 11 -3.47 -9.15 10.07
CA THR A 11 -2.69 -8.73 8.91
C THR A 11 -3.41 -9.12 7.62
N LEU A 12 -3.42 -8.19 6.65
CA LEU A 12 -3.92 -8.45 5.31
C LEU A 12 -2.73 -8.53 4.37
N VAL A 13 -2.50 -9.69 3.77
CA VAL A 13 -1.39 -9.90 2.82
C VAL A 13 -1.95 -9.81 1.41
N VAL A 14 -1.40 -8.91 0.60
CA VAL A 14 -1.79 -8.74 -0.82
C VAL A 14 -0.67 -9.24 -1.70
N HIS A 15 -0.93 -10.30 -2.46
CA HIS A 15 -0.05 -10.80 -3.50
C HIS A 15 -0.47 -10.15 -4.83
N ALA A 16 0.40 -9.31 -5.36
CA ALA A 16 0.19 -8.60 -6.60
C ALA A 16 1.29 -8.96 -7.61
N GLY A 17 0.91 -9.24 -8.85
CA GLY A 17 1.88 -9.23 -9.93
C GLY A 17 2.32 -7.79 -10.23
N TYR A 18 3.31 -7.65 -11.11
CA TYR A 18 3.89 -6.35 -11.44
C TYR A 18 2.84 -5.35 -11.98
N SER A 19 1.93 -5.79 -12.84
CA SER A 19 0.87 -4.93 -13.40
C SER A 19 -0.14 -4.51 -12.34
N GLU A 20 -0.50 -5.38 -11.40
CA GLU A 20 -1.43 -5.01 -10.33
C GLU A 20 -0.79 -4.08 -9.30
N ALA A 21 0.48 -4.29 -8.95
CA ALA A 21 1.22 -3.38 -8.08
C ALA A 21 1.32 -1.97 -8.70
N HIS A 22 1.51 -1.89 -10.02
CA HIS A 22 1.50 -0.63 -10.74
C HIS A 22 0.14 0.11 -10.60
N LEU A 23 -0.98 -0.59 -10.80
CA LEU A 23 -2.31 0.00 -10.64
C LEU A 23 -2.58 0.47 -9.19
N MET A 24 -2.16 -0.31 -8.20
CA MET A 24 -2.27 0.08 -6.79
C MET A 24 -1.47 1.35 -6.48
N ARG A 25 -0.26 1.47 -7.05
CA ARG A 25 0.56 2.68 -6.91
C ARG A 25 -0.13 3.92 -7.47
N GLU A 26 -0.73 3.81 -8.65
CA GLU A 26 -1.47 4.93 -9.26
C GLU A 26 -2.67 5.35 -8.40
N ALA A 27 -3.45 4.37 -7.95
CA ALA A 27 -4.62 4.62 -7.10
C ALA A 27 -4.24 5.30 -5.77
N LEU A 28 -3.21 4.80 -5.09
CA LEU A 28 -2.71 5.38 -3.84
C LEU A 28 -2.14 6.78 -4.04
N SER A 29 -1.45 7.03 -5.16
CA SER A 29 -0.92 8.37 -5.48
C SER A 29 -2.04 9.40 -5.64
N LEU A 30 -3.12 9.04 -6.33
CA LEU A 30 -4.31 9.90 -6.47
C LEU A 30 -5.01 10.11 -5.12
N TYR A 31 -5.11 9.06 -4.31
CA TYR A 31 -5.75 9.14 -3.00
C TYR A 31 -4.95 10.03 -2.03
N ARG A 32 -3.62 9.97 -2.08
CA ARG A 32 -2.72 10.85 -1.32
C ARG A 32 -2.95 12.32 -1.66
N LEU A 33 -3.00 12.66 -2.95
CA LEU A 33 -3.31 14.02 -3.42
C LEU A 33 -4.67 14.50 -2.91
N ARG A 34 -5.67 13.60 -2.89
CA ARG A 34 -6.99 13.91 -2.36
C ARG A 34 -6.96 14.17 -0.85
N MET A 35 -6.22 13.38 -0.07
CA MET A 35 -6.09 13.61 1.37
C MET A 35 -5.35 14.91 1.67
N GLU A 36 -4.30 15.22 0.90
CA GLU A 36 -3.61 16.51 0.99
C GLU A 36 -4.59 17.68 0.75
N ALA A 37 -5.46 17.57 -0.25
CA ALA A 37 -6.45 18.61 -0.55
C ALA A 37 -7.54 18.76 0.51
N LEU A 38 -7.93 17.68 1.19
CA LEU A 38 -8.99 17.69 2.21
C LEU A 38 -8.48 18.08 3.60
N ASN A 39 -7.35 17.49 4.00
CA ASN A 39 -6.85 17.54 5.38
C ASN A 39 -5.58 18.39 5.51
N GLY A 40 -5.04 18.88 4.40
CA GLY A 40 -3.77 19.58 4.35
C GLY A 40 -2.57 18.63 4.22
N LYS A 41 -1.42 19.22 3.87
CA LYS A 41 -0.12 18.54 3.80
C LYS A 41 0.27 17.97 5.16
N ASN A 42 0.84 16.77 5.18
CA ASN A 42 1.29 16.07 6.39
C ASN A 42 0.17 15.71 7.37
N SER A 43 -1.08 15.62 6.90
CA SER A 43 -2.13 14.98 7.67
C SER A 43 -1.80 13.52 7.92
N GLU A 44 -2.32 12.95 9.01
CA GLU A 44 -2.05 11.56 9.34
C GLU A 44 -2.52 10.62 8.22
N GLU A 45 -3.66 10.91 7.59
CA GLU A 45 -4.16 10.14 6.45
C GLU A 45 -3.23 10.20 5.23
N GLU A 46 -2.69 11.39 4.93
CA GLU A 46 -1.73 11.57 3.84
C GLU A 46 -0.42 10.80 4.09
N LYS A 47 0.08 10.82 5.33
CA LYS A 47 1.28 10.08 5.74
C LYS A 47 1.08 8.57 5.64
N VAL A 48 -0.04 8.05 6.12
CA VAL A 48 -0.36 6.61 6.06
C VAL A 48 -0.35 6.14 4.60
N ILE A 49 -0.92 6.91 3.67
CA ILE A 49 -0.88 6.57 2.24
C ILE A 49 0.55 6.66 1.69
N GLY A 50 1.34 7.63 2.14
CA GLY A 50 2.75 7.77 1.80
C GLY A 50 3.59 6.55 2.22
N GLU A 51 3.37 6.03 3.43
CA GLU A 51 4.01 4.81 3.94
C GLU A 51 3.61 3.59 3.10
N LEU A 52 2.32 3.44 2.79
CA LEU A 52 1.84 2.36 1.92
C LEU A 52 2.46 2.41 0.52
N LEU A 53 2.62 3.60 -0.06
CA LEU A 53 3.32 3.79 -1.34
C LEU A 53 4.80 3.41 -1.25
N HIS A 54 5.46 3.77 -0.16
CA HIS A 54 6.86 3.42 0.06
C HIS A 54 7.04 1.90 0.14
N ASP A 55 6.21 1.22 0.92
CA ASP A 55 6.28 -0.23 1.11
C ASP A 55 5.94 -0.99 -0.18
N LEU A 56 4.98 -0.50 -0.96
CA LEU A 56 4.63 -1.08 -2.25
C LEU A 56 5.76 -0.96 -3.28
N MET A 57 6.53 0.13 -3.25
CA MET A 57 7.64 0.37 -4.17
C MET A 57 8.96 -0.28 -3.72
N ASN A 58 9.08 -0.62 -2.44
CA ASN A 58 10.26 -1.22 -1.85
C ASN A 58 9.86 -2.53 -1.14
N PRO A 59 9.40 -3.54 -1.90
CA PRO A 59 9.02 -4.81 -1.30
C PRO A 59 10.24 -5.42 -0.61
N ASP A 60 10.06 -5.78 0.66
CA ASP A 60 11.09 -6.46 1.44
C ASP A 60 11.31 -7.87 0.86
N PRO A 61 12.49 -8.15 0.27
CA PRO A 61 12.74 -9.44 -0.37
C PRO A 61 12.65 -10.61 0.61
N GLU A 62 12.89 -10.40 1.90
CA GLU A 62 12.77 -11.46 2.92
C GLU A 62 11.30 -11.83 3.21
N LYS A 63 10.36 -10.90 3.01
CA LYS A 63 8.91 -11.12 3.18
C LYS A 63 8.19 -11.50 1.90
N THR A 64 8.86 -11.33 0.75
CA THR A 64 8.31 -11.67 -0.57
C THR A 64 8.42 -13.18 -0.85
N ILE A 65 9.30 -13.88 -0.12
CA ILE A 65 9.55 -15.33 -0.25
C ILE A 65 8.93 -16.06 0.95
N THR A 66 7.61 -16.14 0.99
CA THR A 66 6.94 -17.22 1.72
C THR A 66 6.04 -17.92 0.72
N GLU A 67 6.54 -19.04 0.19
CA GLU A 67 5.78 -20.06 -0.54
C GLU A 67 4.76 -20.75 0.38
#